data_AF-A0A4Y2IF49-F1
#
_entry.id   AF-A0A4Y2IF49-F1
#
_cell.length_a   1.000
_cell.length_b   1.000
_cell.length_c   1.000
_cell.angle_alpha   90.00
_cell.angle_beta   90.00
_cell.angle_gamma   90.00
#
_symmetry.space_group_name_H-M   'P 1'
#
loop_
_entity.id
_entity.type
_entity.pdbx_description
1 polymer ?
#
loop_
_entity_poly.entity_id
_entity_poly.type
_entity_poly.pdbx_seq_one_letter_code
_entity_poly.pdbx_strand_id
1 'polypeptide(L)'
;MSASMNVFILNVWKPNFKFRQLLIQNLRPRRFFSVDSQLVLVTKKHPLYLVGINRPDKRNCVNYETASQLKKAFENFAEDSEARAAVLYGVGGTFCAGYDLQEVSTGNVKLFADVGPMGPTRMLLQKPVVAAIDGHAVAGGLELALWSDLRVMEETAVLGVFCRRFGKHGV
;
A
#
# COMPACT_ATOMS: atom_id res chain seq x y z
N MET A 1 1.07 26.92 16.97
CA MET A 1 0.06 25.85 17.09
C MET A 1 -1.12 26.19 16.21
N SER A 2 -1.70 25.18 15.54
CA SER A 2 -3.03 25.19 14.91
C SER A 2 -3.24 26.01 13.62
N ALA A 3 -2.96 25.39 12.47
CA ALA A 3 -3.68 25.65 11.21
C ALA A 3 -3.48 24.51 10.20
N SER A 4 -2.30 23.88 10.17
CA SER A 4 -1.95 22.89 9.14
C SER A 4 -2.49 21.47 9.39
N MET A 5 -2.83 21.14 10.63
CA MET A 5 -3.28 19.78 11.02
C MET A 5 -4.77 19.54 10.72
N ASN A 6 -5.57 20.61 10.70
CA ASN A 6 -7.00 20.54 10.39
C ASN A 6 -7.29 20.30 8.90
N VAL A 7 -6.38 20.68 7.99
CA VAL A 7 -6.63 20.59 6.54
C VAL A 7 -6.55 19.13 6.03
N PHE A 8 -5.81 18.24 6.69
CA PHE A 8 -5.62 16.86 6.22
C PHE A 8 -6.79 15.94 6.58
N ILE A 9 -7.30 16.03 7.82
CA ILE A 9 -8.44 15.23 8.28
C ILE A 9 -9.77 15.80 7.73
N LEU A 10 -9.93 17.13 7.64
CA LEU A 10 -11.17 17.73 7.14
C LEU A 10 -11.37 17.58 5.62
N ASN A 11 -10.30 17.42 4.83
CA ASN A 11 -10.46 17.26 3.39
C ASN A 11 -10.89 15.84 2.99
N VAL A 12 -10.65 14.82 3.82
CA VAL A 12 -11.18 13.45 3.60
C VAL A 12 -12.71 13.40 3.69
N TRP A 13 -13.34 14.40 4.32
CA TRP A 13 -14.77 14.42 4.67
C TRP A 13 -15.60 15.37 3.78
N LYS A 14 -15.30 15.44 2.47
CA LYS A 14 -16.13 16.16 1.48
C LYS A 14 -16.77 15.16 0.51
N PRO A 15 -18.08 15.30 0.19
CA PRO A 15 -18.83 14.36 -0.66
C PRO A 15 -18.40 14.35 -2.15
N ASN A 16 -17.31 15.04 -2.52
CA ASN A 16 -16.71 15.04 -3.85
C ASN A 16 -15.17 14.91 -3.78
N PHE A 17 -14.63 14.34 -2.70
CA PHE A 17 -13.20 14.22 -2.47
C PHE A 17 -12.56 13.23 -3.45
N LYS A 18 -11.89 13.76 -4.48
CA LYS A 18 -10.99 13.00 -5.34
C LYS A 18 -9.60 13.00 -4.70
N PHE A 19 -9.17 11.86 -4.15
CA PHE A 19 -7.87 11.69 -3.47
C PHE A 19 -6.67 12.15 -4.33
N ARG A 20 -6.86 12.19 -5.67
CA ARG A 20 -5.90 12.67 -6.68
C ARG A 20 -5.34 14.08 -6.45
N GLN A 21 -6.06 14.98 -5.75
CA GLN A 21 -5.68 16.41 -5.76
C GLN A 21 -4.70 16.85 -4.67
N LEU A 22 -4.50 16.07 -3.59
CA LEU A 22 -3.67 16.48 -2.45
C LEU A 22 -2.26 15.86 -2.42
N LEU A 23 -2.02 14.77 -3.15
CA LEU A 23 -0.69 14.12 -3.21
C LEU A 23 0.20 14.64 -4.35
N ILE A 24 -0.37 15.17 -5.44
CA ILE A 24 0.38 15.46 -6.68
C ILE A 24 1.05 16.85 -6.69
N GLN A 25 0.64 17.81 -5.84
CA GLN A 25 1.12 19.19 -5.97
C GLN A 25 2.55 19.46 -5.44
N ASN A 26 3.20 18.50 -4.77
CA ASN A 26 4.56 18.68 -4.24
C ASN A 26 5.62 17.71 -4.80
N LEU A 27 5.31 16.94 -5.84
CA LEU A 27 6.28 16.04 -6.50
C LEU A 27 6.56 16.54 -7.92
N ARG A 28 7.35 17.61 -8.04
CA ARG A 28 8.00 17.95 -9.32
C ARG A 28 9.21 17.03 -9.50
N PRO A 29 9.33 16.25 -10.60
CA PRO A 29 10.51 15.44 -10.82
C PRO A 29 11.69 16.35 -11.21
N ARG A 30 12.71 16.43 -10.35
CA ARG A 30 14.01 16.98 -10.73
C ARG A 30 14.85 15.85 -11.35
N ARG A 31 15.10 15.98 -12.66
CA ARG A 31 16.14 15.39 -13.52
C ARG A 31 16.61 13.95 -13.23
N PHE A 32 16.44 13.12 -14.27
CA PHE A 32 16.93 11.76 -14.46
C PHE A 32 18.39 11.54 -14.03
N PHE A 33 18.59 10.53 -13.17
CA PHE A 33 19.76 9.66 -13.08
C PHE A 33 19.25 8.23 -12.80
N SER A 34 19.82 7.24 -13.49
CA SER A 34 19.44 5.82 -13.40
C SER A 34 19.76 5.23 -12.02
N VAL A 35 18.75 4.90 -11.22
CA VAL A 35 18.85 4.15 -9.95
C VAL A 35 17.55 3.36 -9.77
N ASP A 36 17.63 2.11 -9.28
CA ASP A 36 16.54 1.16 -9.05
C ASP A 36 15.15 1.78 -8.82
N SER A 37 14.17 1.38 -9.63
CA SER A 37 12.77 1.81 -9.47
C SER A 37 12.25 1.35 -8.10
N GLN A 38 12.27 2.24 -7.12
CA GLN A 38 11.82 1.97 -5.76
C GLN A 38 10.36 1.48 -5.77
N LEU A 39 10.16 0.21 -5.41
CA LEU A 39 8.86 -0.48 -5.45
C LEU A 39 7.93 -0.06 -4.31
N VAL A 40 8.49 0.47 -3.22
CA VAL A 40 7.74 1.02 -2.09
C VAL A 40 8.25 2.42 -1.75
N LEU A 41 7.40 3.43 -1.91
CA LEU A 41 7.69 4.81 -1.58
C LEU A 41 7.39 5.08 -0.10
N VAL A 42 8.34 5.66 0.63
CA VAL A 42 8.14 6.07 2.02
C VAL A 42 8.36 7.57 2.13
N THR A 43 7.33 8.30 2.57
CA THR A 43 7.43 9.73 2.89
C THR A 43 7.14 9.92 4.38
N LYS A 44 8.11 10.47 5.11
CA LYS A 44 7.96 10.83 6.52
C LYS A 44 7.47 12.27 6.62
N LYS A 45 6.26 12.46 7.14
CA LYS A 45 5.67 13.75 7.48
C LYS A 45 5.22 13.68 8.93
N HIS A 46 6.19 13.66 9.84
CA HIS A 46 5.92 13.44 11.27
C HIS A 46 4.75 14.30 11.76
N PRO A 47 3.80 13.71 12.50
CA PRO A 47 3.87 12.37 13.07
C PRO A 47 3.41 11.22 12.14
N LEU A 48 3.22 11.47 10.84
CA LEU A 48 2.68 10.51 9.87
C LEU A 48 3.74 9.89 8.96
N TYR A 49 3.60 8.60 8.70
CA TYR A 49 4.29 7.89 7.61
C TYR A 49 3.33 7.64 6.45
N LEU A 50 3.76 7.92 5.23
CA LEU A 50 3.05 7.54 4.00
C LEU A 50 3.83 6.44 3.32
N VAL A 51 3.24 5.25 3.21
CA VAL A 51 3.84 4.05 2.61
C VAL A 51 3.03 3.70 1.35
N GLY A 52 3.63 3.87 0.18
CA GLY A 52 2.98 3.68 -1.12
C GLY A 52 3.54 2.49 -1.87
N ILE A 53 2.70 1.57 -2.34
CA ILE A 53 3.11 0.54 -3.31
C ILE A 53 3.23 1.19 -4.68
N ASN A 54 4.40 1.10 -5.31
CA ASN A 54 4.74 1.83 -6.53
C ASN A 54 5.04 0.89 -7.69
N ARG A 55 4.01 0.15 -8.10
CA ARG A 55 4.00 -0.70 -9.31
C ARG A 55 2.70 -0.48 -10.10
N PRO A 56 2.37 0.76 -10.47
CA PRO A 56 1.07 1.10 -11.08
C PRO A 56 0.80 0.32 -12.38
N ASP A 57 1.84 0.10 -13.18
CA ASP A 57 1.88 -0.71 -14.40
C ASP A 57 1.50 -2.19 -14.17
N LYS A 58 1.69 -2.70 -12.94
CA LYS A 58 1.21 -4.01 -12.51
C LYS A 58 0.06 -3.93 -11.50
N ARG A 59 -0.70 -2.83 -11.48
CA ARG A 59 -1.81 -2.62 -10.53
C ARG A 59 -1.41 -2.87 -9.06
N ASN A 60 -0.17 -2.52 -8.72
CA ASN A 60 0.40 -2.69 -7.40
C ASN A 60 0.40 -4.13 -6.89
N CYS A 61 0.53 -5.12 -7.79
CA CYS A 61 0.80 -6.49 -7.37
C CYS A 61 2.09 -6.56 -6.52
N VAL A 62 2.12 -7.46 -5.55
CA VAL A 62 3.24 -7.65 -4.63
C VAL A 62 4.03 -8.89 -5.04
N ASN A 63 5.29 -8.68 -5.39
CA ASN A 63 6.29 -9.76 -5.51
C ASN A 63 7.13 -9.82 -4.23
N TYR A 64 8.07 -10.78 -4.14
CA TYR A 64 8.92 -10.94 -2.98
C TYR A 64 9.70 -9.67 -2.60
N GLU A 65 10.22 -8.95 -3.59
CA GLU A 65 10.97 -7.71 -3.37
C GLU A 65 10.07 -6.60 -2.79
N THR A 66 8.87 -6.44 -3.34
CA THR A 66 7.88 -5.48 -2.84
C THR A 66 7.46 -5.83 -1.41
N ALA A 67 7.21 -7.12 -1.12
CA ALA A 67 6.89 -7.59 0.22
C ALA A 67 8.01 -7.28 1.22
N SER A 68 9.26 -7.50 0.82
CA SER A 68 10.44 -7.20 1.64
C SER A 68 10.58 -5.70 1.91
N GLN A 69 10.38 -4.86 0.90
CA GLN A 69 10.42 -3.40 1.07
C GLN A 69 9.25 -2.89 1.94
N LEU A 70 8.05 -3.48 1.82
CA LEU A 70 6.90 -3.14 2.67
C LEU A 70 7.17 -3.50 4.13
N LYS A 71 7.65 -4.73 4.41
CA LYS A 71 8.03 -5.14 5.76
C LYS A 71 9.03 -4.17 6.37
N LYS A 72 10.12 -3.87 5.65
CA LYS A 72 11.15 -2.92 6.09
C LYS A 72 10.59 -1.52 6.35
N ALA A 73 9.66 -1.05 5.52
CA ALA A 73 9.02 0.26 5.72
C ALA A 73 8.23 0.31 7.04
N PHE A 74 7.50 -0.77 7.36
CA PHE A 74 6.72 -0.84 8.59
C PHE A 74 7.56 -1.16 9.84
N GLU A 75 8.70 -1.84 9.71
CA GLU A 75 9.68 -1.99 10.78
C GLU A 75 10.26 -0.63 11.17
N ASN A 76 10.70 0.15 10.17
CA ASN A 76 11.20 1.51 10.41
C ASN A 76 10.14 2.42 11.05
N PHE A 77 8.86 2.27 10.67
CA PHE A 77 7.75 2.99 11.28
C PHE A 77 7.52 2.58 12.74
N ALA A 78 7.64 1.28 13.05
CA ALA A 78 7.51 0.77 14.41
C ALA A 78 8.59 1.37 15.33
N GLU A 79 9.82 1.47 14.83
CA GLU A 79 10.98 1.96 15.59
C GLU A 79 11.07 3.49 15.71
N ASP A 80 10.47 4.25 14.79
CA ASP A 80 10.53 5.72 14.80
C ASP A 80 9.65 6.33 15.91
N SER A 81 10.27 6.89 16.96
CA SER A 81 9.60 7.47 18.12
C SER A 81 8.79 8.74 17.82
N GLU A 82 9.08 9.44 16.72
CA GLU A 82 8.34 10.62 16.26
C GLU A 82 7.09 10.23 15.44
N ALA A 83 7.04 8.99 14.93
CA ALA A 83 5.91 8.47 14.18
C ALA A 83 4.77 8.00 15.11
N ARG A 84 3.54 8.37 14.76
CA ARG A 84 2.32 8.02 15.50
C ARG A 84 1.32 7.20 14.67
N ALA A 85 1.29 7.36 13.36
CA ALA A 85 0.41 6.59 12.48
C ALA A 85 1.01 6.45 11.08
N ALA A 86 0.62 5.41 10.36
CA ALA A 86 0.98 5.20 8.96
C ALA A 86 -0.25 5.18 8.06
N VAL A 87 -0.07 5.62 6.81
CA VAL A 87 -1.06 5.46 5.74
C VAL A 87 -0.45 4.54 4.67
N LEU A 88 -1.10 3.41 4.42
CA LEU A 88 -0.79 2.50 3.32
C LEU A 88 -1.65 2.88 2.12
N TYR A 89 -1.06 3.03 0.93
CA TYR A 89 -1.80 3.34 -0.30
C TYR A 89 -1.14 2.71 -1.54
N GLY A 90 -1.87 2.68 -2.65
CA GLY A 90 -1.33 2.30 -3.96
C GLY A 90 -1.05 3.53 -4.82
N VAL A 91 0.07 3.55 -5.53
CA VAL A 91 0.35 4.59 -6.53
C VAL A 91 -0.45 4.28 -7.79
N GLY A 92 -1.10 5.29 -8.36
CA GLY A 92 -1.64 5.21 -9.73
C GLY A 92 -3.05 4.67 -9.89
N GLY A 93 -3.92 4.72 -8.87
CA GLY A 93 -5.36 4.46 -9.04
C GLY A 93 -5.80 3.04 -8.69
N THR A 94 -4.96 2.25 -8.04
CA THR A 94 -5.32 0.91 -7.55
C THR A 94 -4.53 0.65 -6.28
N PHE A 95 -5.20 0.30 -5.20
CA PHE A 95 -4.54 0.00 -3.94
C PHE A 95 -3.56 -1.16 -4.07
N CYS A 96 -4.06 -2.37 -4.36
CA CYS A 96 -3.23 -3.56 -4.56
C CYS A 96 -4.07 -4.69 -5.20
N ALA A 97 -3.57 -5.26 -6.30
CA ALA A 97 -4.20 -6.38 -6.99
C ALA A 97 -3.80 -7.77 -6.44
N GLY A 98 -3.05 -7.82 -5.33
CA GLY A 98 -2.62 -9.06 -4.69
C GLY A 98 -1.23 -9.52 -5.10
N TYR A 99 -0.96 -10.82 -5.00
CA TYR A 99 0.36 -11.37 -5.27
C TYR A 99 0.68 -11.34 -6.79
N ASP A 100 1.93 -11.08 -7.15
CA ASP A 100 2.38 -11.04 -8.55
C ASP A 100 2.37 -12.45 -9.16
N LEU A 101 1.35 -12.76 -9.97
CA LEU A 101 1.19 -14.06 -10.61
C LEU A 101 2.30 -14.38 -11.62
N GLN A 102 3.02 -13.37 -12.15
CA GLN A 102 4.19 -13.65 -12.98
C GLN A 102 5.31 -14.26 -12.14
N GLU A 103 5.49 -13.81 -10.90
CA GLU A 103 6.45 -14.44 -9.99
C GLU A 103 6.01 -15.88 -9.67
N VAL A 104 4.71 -16.13 -9.47
CA VAL A 104 4.15 -17.48 -9.32
C VAL A 104 4.51 -18.38 -10.51
N SER A 105 4.39 -17.86 -11.72
CA SER A 105 4.66 -18.62 -12.95
C SER A 105 6.13 -19.03 -13.13
N THR A 106 7.06 -18.37 -12.44
CA THR A 106 8.49 -18.73 -12.48
C THR A 106 8.85 -19.88 -11.53
N GLY A 107 7.91 -20.36 -10.70
CA GLY A 107 8.14 -21.44 -9.74
C GLY A 107 8.94 -21.05 -8.49
N ASN A 108 9.48 -19.84 -8.43
CA ASN A 108 10.29 -19.33 -7.32
C ASN A 108 9.45 -18.68 -6.21
N VAL A 109 8.30 -19.27 -5.88
CA VAL A 109 7.38 -18.65 -4.91
C VAL A 109 7.84 -18.93 -3.49
N LYS A 110 8.39 -17.91 -2.83
CA LYS A 110 8.80 -17.96 -1.43
C LYS A 110 7.60 -17.77 -0.48
N LEU A 111 6.53 -18.53 -0.67
CA LEU A 111 5.27 -18.42 0.11
C LEU A 111 5.48 -18.58 1.62
N PHE A 112 6.50 -19.34 2.01
CA PHE A 112 6.84 -19.65 3.40
C PHE A 112 8.06 -18.89 3.93
N ALA A 113 8.59 -17.92 3.18
CA ALA A 113 9.64 -17.05 3.72
C ALA A 113 9.11 -16.23 4.91
N ASP A 114 10.02 -15.84 5.79
CA ASP A 114 9.74 -15.08 7.02
C ASP A 114 8.86 -13.83 6.77
N VAL A 115 9.09 -13.16 5.64
CA VAL A 115 8.41 -11.94 5.20
C VAL A 115 6.91 -12.12 4.89
N GLY A 116 6.40 -13.35 4.73
CA GLY A 116 5.02 -13.57 4.26
C GLY A 116 4.78 -13.08 2.82
N PRO A 117 3.74 -13.58 2.13
CA PRO A 117 3.54 -13.28 0.70
C PRO A 117 3.24 -11.80 0.44
N MET A 118 2.63 -11.10 1.40
CA MET A 118 2.24 -9.70 1.24
C MET A 118 3.14 -8.72 2.01
N GLY A 119 4.14 -9.18 2.77
CA GLY A 119 5.09 -8.33 3.50
C GLY A 119 4.73 -8.11 4.97
N PRO A 120 4.00 -7.05 5.34
CA PRO A 120 3.78 -6.72 6.74
C PRO A 120 2.65 -7.55 7.37
N THR A 121 1.96 -8.41 6.62
CA THR A 121 0.72 -9.07 7.07
C THR A 121 0.90 -10.08 8.20
N ARG A 122 2.15 -10.42 8.56
CA ARG A 122 2.49 -11.20 9.76
C ARG A 122 2.97 -10.35 10.94
N MET A 123 3.13 -9.04 10.76
CA MET A 123 3.60 -8.12 11.78
C MET A 123 2.48 -7.73 12.72
N LEU A 124 2.82 -7.57 14.01
CA LEU A 124 1.96 -6.95 15.02
C LEU A 124 2.54 -5.58 15.36
N LEU A 125 1.85 -4.51 14.94
CA LEU A 125 2.25 -3.14 15.21
C LEU A 125 1.48 -2.59 16.41
N GLN A 126 2.16 -1.79 17.24
CA GLN A 126 1.52 -1.04 18.33
C GLN A 126 0.98 0.33 17.89
N LYS A 127 1.38 0.80 16.71
CA LYS A 127 0.98 2.09 16.14
C LYS A 127 0.00 1.87 14.98
N PRO A 128 -1.07 2.67 14.86
CA PRO A 128 -2.14 2.44 13.91
C PRO A 128 -1.70 2.64 12.44
N VAL A 129 -2.29 1.83 11.56
CA VAL A 129 -2.16 1.89 10.11
C VAL A 129 -3.53 2.11 9.47
N VAL A 130 -3.62 3.10 8.57
CA VAL A 130 -4.80 3.39 7.76
C VAL A 130 -4.56 2.97 6.33
N ALA A 131 -5.40 2.09 5.77
CA ALA A 131 -5.41 1.80 4.34
C ALA A 131 -6.24 2.86 3.60
N ALA A 132 -5.62 3.62 2.71
CA ALA A 132 -6.28 4.52 1.76
C ALA A 132 -6.49 3.78 0.43
N ILE A 133 -7.71 3.32 0.21
CA ILE A 133 -8.07 2.40 -0.89
C ILE A 133 -8.70 3.17 -2.05
N ASP A 134 -7.94 3.27 -3.14
CA ASP A 134 -8.41 3.66 -4.46
C ASP A 134 -8.49 2.45 -5.39
N GLY A 135 -9.46 2.44 -6.32
CA GLY A 135 -9.60 1.35 -7.29
C GLY A 135 -9.80 -0.02 -6.64
N HIS A 136 -8.84 -0.94 -6.76
CA HIS A 136 -9.00 -2.34 -6.32
C HIS A 136 -8.10 -2.69 -5.14
N ALA A 137 -8.68 -3.34 -4.13
CA ALA A 137 -7.98 -4.06 -3.07
C ALA A 137 -8.44 -5.52 -3.08
N VAL A 138 -7.76 -6.37 -3.86
CA VAL A 138 -8.25 -7.70 -4.20
C VAL A 138 -7.23 -8.80 -3.96
N ALA A 139 -7.70 -10.02 -3.68
CA ALA A 139 -6.87 -11.16 -3.29
C ALA A 139 -5.91 -10.78 -2.13
N GLY A 140 -4.60 -10.90 -2.31
CA GLY A 140 -3.62 -10.44 -1.31
C GLY A 140 -3.68 -8.94 -1.00
N GLY A 141 -4.20 -8.11 -1.90
CA GLY A 141 -4.43 -6.69 -1.62
C GLY A 141 -5.53 -6.48 -0.57
N LEU A 142 -6.52 -7.37 -0.51
CA LEU A 142 -7.50 -7.38 0.57
C LEU A 142 -6.86 -7.80 1.90
N GLU A 143 -5.88 -8.71 1.87
CA GLU A 143 -5.10 -9.09 3.06
C GLU A 143 -4.39 -7.88 3.67
N LEU A 144 -3.72 -7.06 2.84
CA LEU A 144 -3.09 -5.80 3.28
C LEU A 144 -4.10 -4.80 3.85
N ALA A 145 -5.26 -4.67 3.21
CA ALA A 145 -6.32 -3.79 3.68
C ALA A 145 -6.91 -4.25 5.02
N LEU A 146 -7.05 -5.56 5.23
CA LEU A 146 -7.56 -6.16 6.47
C LEU A 146 -6.53 -6.13 7.61
N TRP A 147 -5.24 -6.22 7.28
CA TRP A 147 -4.16 -6.03 8.23
C TRP A 147 -4.11 -4.61 8.80
N SER A 148 -4.59 -3.62 8.04
CA SER A 148 -4.69 -2.23 8.52
C SER A 148 -5.83 -2.05 9.54
N ASP A 149 -5.64 -1.17 10.53
CA ASP A 149 -6.63 -0.90 11.59
C ASP A 149 -7.88 -0.20 11.06
N LEU A 150 -7.71 0.76 10.15
CA LEU A 150 -8.79 1.52 9.51
C LEU A 150 -8.66 1.46 8.00
N ARG A 151 -9.80 1.44 7.29
CA ARG A 151 -9.89 1.53 5.83
C ARG A 151 -10.70 2.77 5.45
N VAL A 152 -10.12 3.61 4.61
CA VAL A 152 -10.80 4.73 3.95
C VAL A 152 -10.79 4.43 2.46
N MET A 153 -11.96 4.41 1.83
CA MET A 153 -12.09 3.94 0.45
C MET A 153 -12.87 4.91 -0.41
N GLU A 154 -12.50 5.04 -1.68
CA GLU A 154 -13.33 5.73 -2.68
C GLU A 154 -14.67 4.98 -2.85
N GLU A 155 -15.74 5.70 -3.19
CA GLU A 155 -17.07 5.08 -3.42
C GLU A 155 -17.04 4.01 -4.52
N THR A 156 -16.16 4.19 -5.51
CA THR A 156 -15.96 3.26 -6.63
C THR A 156 -14.95 2.15 -6.34
N ALA A 157 -14.42 2.06 -5.12
CA ALA A 157 -13.43 1.05 -4.78
C ALA A 157 -14.04 -0.36 -4.72
N VAL A 158 -13.27 -1.35 -5.17
CA VAL A 158 -13.68 -2.75 -5.23
C VAL A 158 -12.78 -3.59 -4.32
N LEU A 159 -13.40 -4.27 -3.37
CA LEU A 159 -12.75 -5.25 -2.50
C LEU A 159 -13.27 -6.64 -2.85
N GLY A 160 -12.37 -7.63 -2.89
CA GLY A 160 -12.83 -8.99 -3.14
C GLY A 160 -11.73 -10.01 -3.35
N VAL A 161 -12.11 -11.28 -3.24
CA VAL A 161 -11.24 -12.43 -3.51
C VAL A 161 -11.77 -13.10 -4.78
N PHE A 162 -11.11 -12.86 -5.91
CA PHE A 162 -11.59 -13.33 -7.23
C PHE A 162 -11.19 -14.77 -7.56
N CYS A 163 -10.58 -15.49 -6.61
CA CYS A 163 -10.03 -16.84 -6.79
C CYS A 163 -11.04 -17.89 -7.29
N ARG A 164 -12.35 -17.63 -7.22
CA ARG A 164 -13.39 -18.54 -7.76
C ARG A 164 -13.70 -18.37 -9.24
N ARG A 165 -13.23 -17.32 -9.91
CA ARG A 165 -13.43 -17.17 -11.38
C ARG A 165 -12.49 -18.05 -12.20
N PHE A 166 -11.38 -18.50 -11.61
CA PHE A 166 -10.39 -19.38 -12.22
C PHE A 166 -10.26 -20.65 -11.38
N GLY A 167 -11.27 -21.50 -11.41
CA GLY A 167 -11.17 -22.83 -10.81
C GLY A 167 -10.03 -23.61 -11.47
N LYS A 168 -9.05 -24.06 -10.69
CA LYS A 168 -8.17 -25.16 -11.12
C LYS A 168 -9.02 -26.43 -11.13
N HIS A 169 -9.57 -26.79 -12.28
CA HIS A 169 -9.94 -28.19 -12.55
C HIS A 169 -8.68 -28.88 -13.04
N GLY A 170 -8.17 -29.79 -12.22
CA GLY A 170 -6.92 -30.51 -12.46
C GLY A 170 -6.47 -31.21 -11.18
N VAL A 171 -7.36 -32.07 -10.66
CA VAL A 171 -6.95 -33.29 -9.96
C VAL A 171 -6.97 -34.41 -10.99
#